data_AF-A0A371QS07-F1
#
_entry.id   AF-A0A371QS07-F1
#
_cell.length_a   1.000
_cell.length_b   1.000
_cell.length_c   1.000
_cell.angle_alpha   90.00
_cell.angle_beta   90.00
_cell.angle_gamma   90.00
#
_symmetry.space_group_name_H-M   'P 1'
#
loop_
_entity.id
_entity.type
_entity.pdbx_description
1 polymer ?
#
loop_
_entity_poly.entity_id
_entity_poly.type
_entity_poly.pdbx_seq_one_letter_code
_entity_poly.pdbx_strand_id
1 'polypeptide(L)'
;MNNVQKQLDELIQKSSSILNELKNESPSIERIRETLDLRELNIEKLGMIASGFRMDELNENQQQIIREQFDRFADLHEQIETALKDELIRSRETLTSATRQRKAEQKYHVLEKPDITHF
;
A
#
# COMPACT_ATOMS: atom_id res chain seq x y z
N MET A 1 13.70 -20.86 15.62
CA MET A 1 12.63 -20.04 15.04
C MET A 1 11.65 -20.99 14.37
N ASN A 2 10.37 -20.98 14.74
CA ASN A 2 9.38 -21.90 14.13
C ASN A 2 8.86 -21.35 12.79
N ASN A 3 8.20 -22.20 12.00
CA ASN A 3 7.75 -21.83 10.66
C ASN A 3 6.70 -20.70 10.68
N VAL A 4 5.82 -20.66 11.69
CA VAL A 4 4.83 -19.59 11.87
C VAL A 4 5.51 -18.25 12.11
N GLN A 5 6.48 -18.20 13.03
CA GLN A 5 7.26 -17.02 13.35
C GLN A 5 8.01 -16.49 12.13
N LYS A 6 8.61 -17.39 11.33
CA LYS A 6 9.28 -17.02 10.07
C LYS A 6 8.31 -16.38 9.07
N GLN A 7 7.14 -16.98 8.88
CA GLN A 7 6.15 -16.43 7.96
C GLN A 7 5.59 -15.08 8.43
N LEU A 8 5.37 -14.92 9.74
CA LEU A 8 4.95 -13.64 10.32
C LEU A 8 6.02 -12.55 10.14
N ASP A 9 7.30 -12.86 10.35
CA ASP A 9 8.38 -11.90 10.10
C ASP A 9 8.46 -11.50 8.62
N GLU A 10 8.31 -12.45 7.70
CA GLU A 10 8.24 -12.13 6.26
C GLU A 10 7.04 -11.23 5.94
N LEU A 11 5.88 -11.46 6.55
CA LEU A 11 4.69 -10.61 6.40
C LEU A 11 4.92 -9.19 6.94
N ILE A 12 5.55 -9.06 8.11
CA ILE A 12 5.91 -7.76 8.71
C ILE A 12 6.89 -7.01 7.80
N GLN A 13 7.90 -7.70 7.27
CA GLN A 13 8.88 -7.10 6.36
C GLN A 13 8.21 -6.58 5.07
N LYS A 14 7.36 -7.40 4.44
CA LYS A 14 6.61 -6.99 3.24
C LYS A 14 5.68 -5.81 3.52
N SER A 15 4.95 -5.85 4.64
CA SER A 15 4.06 -4.78 5.05
C SER A 15 4.82 -3.48 5.33
N SER A 16 5.97 -3.57 6.00
CA SER A 16 6.86 -2.42 6.22
C SER A 16 7.40 -1.84 4.90
N SER A 17 7.74 -2.70 3.93
CA SER A 17 8.19 -2.28 2.60
C SER A 17 7.09 -1.53 1.83
N ILE A 18 5.85 -2.03 1.86
CA ILE A 18 4.69 -1.36 1.26
C ILE A 18 4.50 0.02 1.89
N LEU A 19 4.50 0.08 3.23
CA LEU A 19 4.29 1.33 3.95
C LEU A 19 5.41 2.35 3.66
N ASN A 20 6.66 1.91 3.54
CA ASN A 20 7.77 2.77 3.17
C ASN A 20 7.64 3.29 1.74
N GLU A 21 7.25 2.45 0.79
CA GLU A 21 7.03 2.86 -0.60
C GLU A 21 5.88 3.87 -0.72
N LEU A 22 4.80 3.70 0.06
CA LEU A 22 3.68 4.65 0.14
C LEU A 22 4.06 6.01 0.75
N LYS A 23 5.14 6.07 1.54
CA LYS A 23 5.64 7.31 2.13
C LYS A 23 6.58 8.09 1.21
N ASN A 24 6.97 7.51 0.07
CA ASN A 24 7.79 8.21 -0.91
C ASN A 24 7.01 9.38 -1.55
N GLU A 25 7.72 10.44 -1.97
CA GLU A 25 7.09 11.56 -2.70
C GLU A 25 6.48 11.13 -4.04
N SER A 26 6.95 10.03 -4.61
CA SER A 26 6.43 9.42 -5.83
C SER A 26 6.39 7.91 -5.68
N PRO A 27 5.34 7.36 -5.04
CA PRO A 27 5.21 5.93 -4.81
C PRO A 27 5.14 5.15 -6.13
N SER A 28 5.86 4.05 -6.22
CA SER A 28 5.73 3.12 -7.34
C SER A 28 4.52 2.20 -7.14
N ILE A 29 3.43 2.49 -7.84
CA ILE A 29 2.21 1.66 -7.82
C ILE A 29 2.50 0.21 -8.21
N GLU A 30 3.38 -0.01 -9.18
CA GLU A 30 3.77 -1.35 -9.63
C GLU A 30 4.45 -2.13 -8.51
N ARG A 31 5.44 -1.54 -7.83
CA ARG A 31 6.13 -2.19 -6.71
C ARG A 31 5.19 -2.48 -5.53
N ILE A 32 4.28 -1.55 -5.24
CA ILE A 32 3.27 -1.74 -4.20
C ILE A 32 2.39 -2.93 -4.53
N ARG A 33 1.91 -3.04 -5.78
CA ARG A 33 1.10 -4.17 -6.25
C ARG A 33 1.88 -5.48 -6.15
N GLU A 34 3.07 -5.57 -6.72
CA GLU A 34 3.91 -6.77 -6.67
C GLU A 34 4.14 -7.23 -5.22
N THR A 35 4.38 -6.29 -4.30
CA THR A 35 4.61 -6.60 -2.89
C THR A 35 3.32 -7.06 -2.17
N LEU A 36 2.17 -6.50 -2.54
CA LEU A 36 0.86 -6.95 -2.05
C LEU A 36 0.55 -8.37 -2.51
N ASP A 37 0.80 -8.70 -3.78
CA ASP A 37 0.60 -10.05 -4.32
C ASP A 37 1.49 -11.07 -3.58
N LEU A 38 2.76 -10.71 -3.33
CA LEU A 38 3.66 -11.54 -2.54
C LEU A 38 3.25 -11.65 -1.06
N ARG A 39 2.59 -10.63 -0.51
CA ARG A 39 2.05 -10.65 0.86
C ARG A 39 0.87 -11.62 0.95
N GLU A 40 -0.02 -11.60 -0.03
CA GLU A 40 -1.17 -12.53 -0.12
C GLU A 40 -0.71 -13.99 -0.19
N LEU A 41 0.25 -14.30 -1.06
CA LEU A 41 0.84 -15.65 -1.14
C LEU A 41 1.45 -16.10 0.20
N ASN A 42 2.01 -15.19 1.00
CA ASN A 42 2.54 -15.52 2.32
C ASN A 42 1.42 -15.73 3.35
N ILE A 43 0.30 -15.01 3.27
CA ILE A 43 -0.88 -15.24 4.12
C ILE A 43 -1.47 -16.63 3.84
N GLU A 44 -1.57 -17.03 2.58
CA GLU A 44 -2.05 -18.36 2.20
C GLU A 44 -1.15 -19.47 2.79
N LYS A 45 0.16 -19.33 2.64
CA LYS A 45 1.14 -20.26 3.24
C LYS A 45 1.04 -20.31 4.75
N LEU A 46 0.89 -19.16 5.40
CA LEU A 46 0.72 -19.09 6.85
C LEU A 46 -0.56 -19.81 7.28
N GLY A 47 -1.67 -19.64 6.55
CA GLY A 47 -2.91 -20.37 6.80
C GLY A 47 -2.74 -21.89 6.74
N MET A 48 -2.00 -22.38 5.74
CA MET A 48 -1.69 -23.82 5.62
C MET A 48 -0.85 -24.32 6.81
N ILE A 49 0.19 -23.59 7.19
CA ILE A 49 1.08 -23.98 8.32
C ILE A 49 0.35 -23.88 9.66
N ALA A 50 -0.47 -22.85 9.85
CA ALA A 50 -1.21 -22.60 11.07
C ALA A 50 -2.24 -23.69 11.37
N SER A 51 -2.82 -24.32 10.34
CA SER A 51 -3.84 -25.36 10.51
C SER A 51 -3.34 -26.60 11.29
N GLY A 52 -2.04 -26.89 11.24
CA GLY A 52 -1.39 -27.95 12.02
C GLY A 52 -0.56 -27.45 13.20
N PHE A 53 -0.58 -26.15 13.47
CA PHE A 53 0.27 -25.53 14.48
C PHE A 53 -0.42 -25.48 15.84
N ARG A 54 0.26 -26.00 16.86
CA ARG A 54 -0.27 -26.08 18.23
C ARG A 54 0.45 -25.08 19.13
N MET A 55 -0.22 -23.96 19.41
CA MET A 55 0.33 -22.89 20.26
C MET A 55 0.62 -23.36 21.69
N ASP A 56 -0.16 -24.32 22.19
CA ASP A 56 -0.01 -24.95 23.49
C ASP A 56 1.28 -25.78 23.63
N GLU A 57 1.92 -26.15 22.52
CA GLU A 57 3.21 -26.86 22.53
C GLU A 57 4.42 -25.90 22.63
N LEU A 58 4.19 -24.59 22.52
CA LEU A 58 5.22 -23.57 22.68
C LEU A 58 5.35 -23.11 24.14
N ASN A 59 6.55 -22.69 24.52
CA ASN A 59 6.73 -22.00 25.80
C ASN A 59 6.13 -20.58 25.76
N GLU A 60 5.85 -20.01 26.94
CA GLU A 60 5.21 -18.70 27.08
C GLU A 60 5.93 -17.59 26.31
N ASN A 61 7.27 -17.60 26.29
CA ASN A 61 8.06 -16.61 25.56
C ASN A 61 7.82 -16.70 24.04
N GLN A 62 7.83 -17.91 23.48
CA GLN A 62 7.53 -18.13 22.05
C GLN A 62 6.10 -17.73 21.71
N GLN A 63 5.15 -18.04 22.60
CA GLN A 63 3.76 -17.63 22.43
C GLN A 63 3.62 -16.11 22.40
N GLN A 64 4.30 -15.43 23.33
CA GLN A 64 4.31 -13.97 23.42
C GLN A 64 4.90 -13.33 22.16
N ILE A 65 6.04 -13.83 21.67
CA ILE A 65 6.67 -13.32 20.44
C ILE A 65 5.73 -13.42 19.24
N ILE A 66 5.01 -14.54 19.09
CA ILE A 66 4.05 -14.72 17.98
C ILE A 66 2.89 -13.73 18.10
N ARG A 67 2.38 -13.50 19.32
CA ARG A 67 1.32 -12.51 19.55
C ARG A 67 1.79 -11.10 19.16
N GLU A 68 2.97 -10.69 19.63
CA GLU A 68 3.55 -9.39 19.30
C GLU A 68 3.77 -9.21 17.80
N GLN A 69 4.22 -10.25 17.11
CA GLN A 69 4.36 -10.23 15.65
C GLN A 69 3.00 -10.08 14.95
N PHE A 70 1.98 -10.77 15.42
CA PHE A 70 0.63 -10.68 14.85
C PHE A 70 0.02 -9.29 15.07
N ASP A 71 0.15 -8.74 16.28
CA ASP A 71 -0.31 -7.39 16.62
C ASP A 71 0.41 -6.34 15.76
N ARG A 72 1.73 -6.49 15.58
CA ARG A 72 2.51 -5.62 14.69
C ARG A 72 2.07 -5.72 13.23
N PHE A 73 1.76 -6.93 12.76
CA PHE A 73 1.23 -7.12 11.41
C PHE A 73 -0.14 -6.44 11.23
N ALA A 74 -1.01 -6.52 12.23
CA ALA A 74 -2.31 -5.86 12.22
C ALA A 74 -2.20 -4.32 12.20
N ASP A 75 -1.33 -3.76 13.05
CA ASP A 75 -1.04 -2.32 13.07
C ASP A 75 -0.49 -1.83 11.72
N LEU A 76 0.47 -2.55 11.14
CA LEU A 76 0.98 -2.23 9.81
C LEU A 76 -0.11 -2.30 8.73
N HIS A 77 -1.05 -3.23 8.84
CA HIS A 77 -2.15 -3.33 7.88
C HIS A 77 -3.06 -2.10 7.93
N GLU A 78 -3.42 -1.63 9.13
CA GLU A 78 -4.23 -0.42 9.31
C GLU A 78 -3.52 0.84 8.79
N GLN A 79 -2.22 0.95 9.05
CA GLN A 79 -1.41 2.06 8.53
C GLN A 79 -1.33 2.05 7.00
N ILE A 80 -1.18 0.88 6.38
CA ILE A 80 -1.17 0.73 4.91
C ILE A 80 -2.52 1.13 4.33
N GLU A 81 -3.64 0.69 4.92
CA GLU A 81 -4.97 1.08 4.44
C GLU A 81 -5.17 2.59 4.49
N THR A 82 -4.74 3.22 5.59
CA THR A 82 -4.83 4.67 5.75
C THR A 82 -3.99 5.39 4.71
N ALA A 83 -2.73 4.97 4.54
CA ALA A 83 -1.83 5.57 3.54
C ALA A 83 -2.34 5.39 2.10
N LEU A 84 -2.93 4.25 1.76
CA LEU A 84 -3.54 4.03 0.44
C LEU A 84 -4.75 4.95 0.20
N LYS A 85 -5.58 5.17 1.22
CA LYS A 85 -6.72 6.11 1.13
C LYS A 85 -6.23 7.54 0.91
N ASP A 86 -5.21 7.97 1.64
CA ASP A 86 -4.62 9.29 1.49
C ASP A 86 -4.00 9.50 0.10
N GLU A 87 -3.27 8.51 -0.41
CA GLU A 87 -2.68 8.58 -1.74
C GLU A 87 -3.74 8.62 -2.85
N LEU A 88 -4.85 7.87 -2.69
CA LEU A 88 -5.98 7.94 -3.61
C LEU A 88 -6.60 9.34 -3.65
N ILE A 89 -6.73 10.00 -2.50
CA ILE A 89 -7.23 11.37 -2.40
C ILE A 89 -6.28 12.33 -3.14
N ARG A 90 -4.98 12.27 -2.87
CA ARG A 90 -3.96 13.12 -3.52
C ARG A 90 -3.93 12.93 -5.04
N SER A 91 -4.01 11.69 -5.51
CA SER A 91 -4.06 11.36 -6.93
C SER A 91 -5.29 11.97 -7.61
N ARG A 92 -6.46 11.91 -6.97
CA ARG A 92 -7.70 12.52 -7.47
C ARG A 92 -7.61 14.04 -7.53
N GLU A 93 -7.01 14.68 -6.53
CA GLU A 93 -6.79 16.13 -6.51
C GLU A 93 -5.85 16.56 -7.63
N THR A 94 -4.76 15.82 -7.83
CA THR A 94 -3.78 16.06 -8.90
C THR A 94 -4.44 15.95 -10.27
N LEU A 95 -5.22 14.91 -10.52
CA LEU A 95 -5.95 14.72 -11.78
C LEU A 95 -6.96 15.85 -12.02
N THR A 96 -7.65 16.28 -10.97
CA THR A 96 -8.61 17.39 -11.05
C THR A 96 -7.91 18.69 -11.40
N SER A 97 -6.76 18.96 -10.77
CA SER A 97 -5.93 20.14 -11.04
C SER A 97 -5.41 20.13 -12.49
N ALA A 98 -4.84 19.02 -12.94
CA ALA A 98 -4.36 18.86 -14.32
C ALA A 98 -5.49 19.04 -15.36
N THR A 99 -6.69 18.54 -15.06
CA THR A 99 -7.86 18.73 -15.93
C THR A 99 -8.29 20.20 -15.99
N ARG A 100 -8.27 20.91 -14.87
CA ARG A 100 -8.58 22.36 -14.83
C ARG A 100 -7.53 23.16 -15.59
N GLN A 101 -6.26 22.84 -15.41
CA GLN A 101 -5.15 23.47 -16.12
C GLN A 101 -5.31 23.29 -17.64
N ARG A 102 -5.51 22.05 -18.12
CA ARG A 102 -5.76 21.79 -19.55
C ARG A 102 -6.95 22.58 -20.11
N LYS A 103 -8.05 22.67 -19.36
CA LYS A 103 -9.21 23.47 -19.76
C LYS A 103 -8.89 24.97 -19.83
N ALA A 104 -8.06 25.48 -18.92
CA ALA A 104 -7.62 26.87 -18.95
C ALA A 104 -6.70 27.14 -20.14
N GLU A 105 -5.69 26.30 -20.38
CA GLU A 105 -4.79 26.36 -21.53
C GLU A 105 -5.56 26.33 -22.86
N GLN A 106 -6.55 25.44 -22.98
CA GLN A 106 -7.44 25.41 -24.14
C GLN A 106 -8.19 26.72 -24.36
N LYS A 107 -8.72 27.34 -23.29
CA LYS A 107 -9.40 28.64 -23.38
C LYS A 107 -8.44 29.75 -23.80
N TYR A 108 -7.21 29.76 -23.30
CA TYR A 108 -6.19 30.73 -23.71
C TYR A 108 -5.80 30.56 -25.18
N HIS A 109 -5.60 29.33 -25.66
CA HIS A 109 -5.31 29.09 -27.08
C HIS A 109 -6.47 29.46 -28.02
N VAL A 110 -7.73 29.34 -27.57
CA VAL A 110 -8.88 29.84 -28.33
C VAL A 110 -8.88 31.38 -28.40
N LEU A 111 -8.42 32.06 -27.36
CA LEU A 111 -8.33 33.54 -27.32
C LEU A 111 -7.13 34.09 -28.11
N GLU A 112 -6.04 33.33 -28.27
CA GLU A 112 -4.87 33.72 -29.08
C GLU A 112 -5.09 33.64 -30.61
N LYS A 113 -6.18 33.00 -31.05
CA LYS A 113 -6.65 33.07 -32.44
C LYS A 113 -7.98 33.84 -32.50
N PRO A 114 -7.96 35.18 -32.35
CA PRO A 114 -9.15 35.96 -32.65
C PRO A 114 -9.45 35.77 -34.14
N ASP A 115 -10.68 35.35 -34.45
CA ASP A 115 -11.17 35.27 -35.82
C ASP A 115 -11.32 36.70 -36.35
N ILE A 116 -10.26 37.19 -37.01
CA ILE A 116 -10.19 38.52 -37.63
C ILE A 116 -10.95 38.58 -38.97
N THR A 117 -11.85 37.64 -39.25
CA THR A 117 -12.68 37.65 -40.48
C THR A 117 -13.75 38.76 -40.52
N HIS A 118 -13.81 39.63 -39.51
CA HIS A 118 -14.71 40.79 -39.47
C HIS A 118 -14.00 42.13 -39.14
N PHE A 119 -12.85 42.39 -39.78
CA PHE A 119 -12.32 43.75 -39.97
C PHE A 119 -11.99 44.01 -41.45
#